data_AF-A0A954W4N8-F1
#
_entry.id   AF-A0A954W4N8-F1
#
_cell.length_a   1.000
_cell.length_b   1.000
_cell.length_c   1.000
_cell.angle_alpha   90.00
_cell.angle_beta   90.00
_cell.angle_gamma   90.00
#
_symmetry.space_group_name_H-M   'P 1'
#
loop_
_entity.id
_entity.type
_entity.pdbx_description
1 polymer ?
#
loop_
_entity_poly.entity_id
_entity_poly.type
_entity_poly.pdbx_seq_one_letter_code
_entity_poly.pdbx_strand_id
1 'polypeptide(L)'
;RTRPEARTVQRWYDTSAIPNADTYQMIGFEGAVNVGPLQVVGEYQHVNVNRNNGANDLQFGGGYVYVAYFLTGEHTPWERDTGTLGRVKPFENFFLVNRCRGGVGGGWGAWQIAARYSYADFTDDTVFGGVGESFTAGVNWWWTPYSRVQFNYITGEINQGKRATDLGNPPVTVIPAGGSGHYDIFGARFMVDF
;
A
#
# COMPACT_ATOMS: atom_id res chain seq x y z
N ARG A 1 -15.90 1.91 4.59
CA ARG A 1 -14.91 2.82 5.24
C ARG A 1 -13.53 2.18 5.36
N THR A 2 -12.45 2.87 4.97
CA THR A 2 -11.08 2.37 5.10
C THR A 2 -10.07 3.47 5.47
N ARG A 3 -8.91 3.06 6.00
CA ARG A 3 -7.77 3.93 6.32
C ARG A 3 -6.89 4.10 5.07
N PRO A 4 -6.12 5.19 4.95
CA PRO A 4 -5.07 5.29 3.96
C PRO A 4 -3.97 4.24 4.15
N GLU A 5 -3.10 4.09 3.15
CA GLU A 5 -1.99 3.13 3.13
C GLU A 5 -1.07 3.23 4.36
N ALA A 6 -0.90 4.44 4.90
CA ALA A 6 -0.13 4.69 6.12
C ALA A 6 -0.85 4.31 7.43
N ARG A 7 -2.07 3.78 7.37
CA ARG A 7 -2.87 3.30 8.51
C ARG A 7 -3.05 4.35 9.62
N THR A 8 -3.38 5.59 9.25
CA THR A 8 -3.66 6.67 10.21
C THR A 8 -4.85 6.34 11.13
N VAL A 9 -5.00 7.10 12.22
CA VAL A 9 -6.10 6.88 13.17
C VAL A 9 -7.46 7.07 12.49
N GLN A 10 -7.55 8.08 11.63
CA GLN A 10 -8.75 8.46 10.89
C GLN A 10 -8.96 7.58 9.65
N ARG A 11 -10.22 7.45 9.24
CA ARG A 11 -10.59 6.80 7.98
C ARG A 11 -10.90 7.89 6.97
N TRP A 12 -10.12 7.94 5.89
CA TRP A 12 -10.24 8.99 4.89
C TRP A 12 -11.20 8.64 3.76
N TYR A 13 -11.48 7.35 3.56
CA TYR A 13 -12.45 6.87 2.58
C TYR A 13 -13.67 6.30 3.29
N ASP A 14 -14.86 6.85 3.04
CA ASP A 14 -16.10 6.41 3.67
C ASP A 14 -17.34 6.68 2.82
N THR A 15 -17.89 5.62 2.23
CA THR A 15 -19.15 5.63 1.48
C THR A 15 -20.38 5.81 2.38
N SER A 16 -20.23 5.75 3.71
CA SER A 16 -21.33 5.58 4.67
C SER A 16 -22.19 4.35 4.38
N ALA A 17 -23.33 4.20 5.05
CA ALA A 17 -24.31 3.19 4.68
C ALA A 17 -24.91 3.53 3.30
N ILE A 18 -24.88 2.57 2.38
CA ILE A 18 -25.45 2.75 1.03
C ILE A 18 -26.95 2.39 1.11
N PRO A 19 -27.87 3.35 0.88
CA PRO A 19 -29.30 3.07 0.91
C PRO A 19 -29.72 2.19 -0.27
N ASN A 20 -30.75 1.36 -0.05
CA ASN A 20 -31.32 0.45 -1.05
C ASN A 20 -30.33 -0.56 -1.67
N ALA A 21 -29.15 -0.79 -1.07
CA ALA A 21 -28.24 -1.84 -1.52
C ALA A 21 -28.86 -3.23 -1.32
N ASP A 22 -28.79 -4.07 -2.34
CA ASP A 22 -29.32 -5.43 -2.32
C ASP A 22 -28.19 -6.45 -2.40
N THR A 23 -27.48 -6.46 -3.54
CA THR A 23 -26.35 -7.35 -3.79
C THR A 23 -25.10 -6.55 -4.15
N TYR A 24 -23.94 -7.17 -3.94
CA TYR A 24 -22.69 -6.66 -4.49
C TYR A 24 -21.91 -7.80 -5.13
N GLN A 25 -21.15 -7.47 -6.16
CA GLN A 25 -20.25 -8.37 -6.87
C GLN A 25 -18.87 -7.73 -6.90
N MET A 26 -17.84 -8.55 -6.68
CA MET A 26 -16.45 -8.11 -6.70
C MET A 26 -15.67 -8.97 -7.68
N ILE A 27 -14.87 -8.33 -8.51
CA ILE A 27 -13.86 -8.98 -9.34
C ILE A 27 -12.49 -8.37 -9.02
N GLY A 28 -11.47 -9.22 -8.96
CA GLY A 28 -10.10 -8.83 -8.69
C GLY A 28 -9.15 -9.45 -9.70
N PHE A 29 -8.16 -8.67 -10.12
CA PHE A 29 -7.03 -9.12 -10.93
C PHE A 29 -5.75 -8.90 -10.13
N GLU A 30 -4.88 -9.89 -10.13
CA GLU A 30 -3.55 -9.83 -9.52
C GLU A 30 -2.50 -10.34 -10.51
N GLY A 31 -1.29 -9.78 -10.43
CA GLY A 31 -0.18 -10.20 -11.27
C GLY A 31 1.15 -9.90 -10.62
N ALA A 32 2.10 -10.83 -10.77
CA ALA A 32 3.46 -10.70 -10.27
C ALA A 32 4.47 -11.20 -11.32
N VAL A 33 5.51 -10.40 -11.56
CA VAL A 33 6.59 -10.71 -12.50
C VAL A 33 7.92 -10.44 -11.80
N ASN A 34 8.76 -11.47 -11.67
CA ASN A 34 10.11 -11.37 -11.12
C ASN A 34 11.12 -11.77 -12.20
N VAL A 35 12.05 -10.87 -12.52
CA VAL A 35 13.14 -11.12 -13.49
C VAL A 35 14.45 -10.68 -12.84
N GLY A 36 15.19 -11.65 -12.30
CA GLY A 36 16.39 -11.37 -11.52
C GLY A 36 16.10 -10.38 -10.38
N PRO A 37 16.81 -9.26 -10.29
CA PRO A 37 16.59 -8.27 -9.23
C PRO A 37 15.35 -7.41 -9.37
N LEU A 38 14.70 -7.42 -10.55
CA LEU A 38 13.49 -6.66 -10.81
C LEU A 38 12.25 -7.45 -10.42
N GLN A 39 11.35 -6.80 -9.69
CA GLN A 39 10.02 -7.28 -9.36
C GLN A 39 8.98 -6.23 -9.73
N VAL A 40 7.89 -6.67 -10.38
CA VAL A 40 6.71 -5.86 -10.67
C VAL A 40 5.49 -6.63 -10.19
N VAL A 41 4.65 -6.00 -9.38
CA VAL A 41 3.43 -6.62 -8.86
C VAL A 41 2.32 -5.60 -8.88
N GLY A 42 1.10 -6.04 -9.22
CA GLY A 42 -0.07 -5.18 -9.18
C GLY A 42 -1.33 -5.96 -8.88
N GLU A 43 -2.29 -5.25 -8.31
CA GLU A 43 -3.64 -5.73 -8.04
C GLU A 43 -4.64 -4.64 -8.43
N TYR A 44 -5.80 -5.06 -8.94
CA TYR A 44 -6.93 -4.18 -9.19
C TYR A 44 -8.22 -4.88 -8.79
N GLN A 45 -9.10 -4.18 -8.09
CA GLN A 45 -10.40 -4.67 -7.67
C GLN A 45 -11.49 -3.73 -8.15
N HIS A 46 -12.61 -4.30 -8.56
CA HIS A 46 -13.81 -3.57 -8.94
C HIS A 46 -15.02 -4.17 -8.25
N VAL A 47 -15.91 -3.31 -7.77
CA VAL A 47 -17.11 -3.68 -7.02
C VAL A 47 -18.32 -3.02 -7.66
N ASN A 48 -19.27 -3.84 -8.06
CA ASN A 48 -20.60 -3.41 -8.48
C ASN A 48 -21.59 -3.64 -7.34
N VAL A 49 -22.32 -2.60 -6.93
CA VAL A 49 -23.38 -2.69 -5.92
C VAL A 49 -24.71 -2.45 -6.61
N ASN A 50 -25.56 -3.49 -6.65
CA ASN A 50 -26.90 -3.36 -7.19
C ASN A 50 -27.81 -2.70 -6.16
N ARG A 51 -28.62 -1.74 -6.61
CA ARG A 51 -29.57 -1.03 -5.74
C ARG A 51 -31.02 -1.18 -6.22
N ASN A 52 -31.92 -1.34 -5.25
CA ASN A 52 -33.35 -1.48 -5.48
C ASN A 52 -34.08 -0.12 -5.48
N ASN A 53 -35.40 -0.16 -5.65
CA ASN A 53 -36.30 1.01 -5.56
C ASN A 53 -35.97 2.12 -6.57
N GLY A 54 -35.50 1.76 -7.76
CA GLY A 54 -35.19 2.71 -8.85
C GLY A 54 -33.92 3.53 -8.63
N ALA A 55 -33.10 3.20 -7.64
CA ALA A 55 -31.76 3.77 -7.50
C ALA A 55 -30.82 3.18 -8.56
N ASN A 56 -29.91 4.00 -9.08
CA ASN A 56 -28.87 3.55 -10.02
C ASN A 56 -27.93 2.55 -9.32
N ASP A 57 -27.33 1.61 -10.04
CA ASP A 57 -26.24 0.80 -9.45
C ASP A 57 -25.00 1.66 -9.16
N LEU A 58 -24.14 1.22 -8.25
CA LEU A 58 -22.90 1.91 -7.89
C LEU A 58 -21.69 1.09 -8.29
N GLN A 59 -20.66 1.76 -8.77
CA GLN A 59 -19.39 1.17 -9.16
C GLN A 59 -18.25 1.79 -8.37
N PHE A 60 -17.44 0.94 -7.74
CA PHE A 60 -16.23 1.34 -7.04
C PHE A 60 -15.04 0.55 -7.55
N GLY A 61 -13.86 1.15 -7.53
CA GLY A 61 -12.68 0.46 -8.02
C GLY A 61 -11.39 1.03 -7.46
N GLY A 62 -10.37 0.21 -7.42
CA GLY A 62 -9.07 0.64 -6.96
C GLY A 62 -8.03 -0.44 -7.15
N GLY A 63 -6.78 -0.02 -7.21
CA GLY A 63 -5.67 -0.91 -7.40
C GLY A 63 -4.35 -0.25 -7.10
N TYR A 64 -3.30 -1.05 -7.20
CA TYR A 64 -1.94 -0.57 -7.08
C TYR A 64 -1.05 -1.29 -8.08
N VAL A 65 0.07 -0.66 -8.39
CA VAL A 65 1.23 -1.32 -8.97
C VAL A 65 2.47 -0.89 -8.18
N TYR A 66 3.35 -1.84 -7.89
CA TYR A 66 4.67 -1.52 -7.39
C TYR A 66 5.76 -2.18 -8.22
N VAL A 67 6.89 -1.49 -8.26
CA VAL A 67 8.14 -1.96 -8.84
C VAL A 67 9.18 -1.94 -7.74
N ALA A 68 9.93 -3.03 -7.61
CA ALA A 68 11.03 -3.15 -6.68
C ALA A 68 12.28 -3.67 -7.39
N TYR A 69 13.44 -3.19 -6.97
CA TYR A 69 14.72 -3.58 -7.55
C TYR A 69 15.78 -3.78 -6.47
N PHE A 70 16.42 -4.96 -6.46
CA PHE A 70 17.56 -5.23 -5.59
C PHE A 70 18.85 -4.64 -6.17
N LEU A 71 19.39 -3.62 -5.50
CA LEU A 71 20.66 -2.98 -5.85
C LEU A 71 21.85 -3.95 -5.70
N THR A 72 21.73 -4.91 -4.78
CA THR A 72 22.73 -5.94 -4.47
C THR A 72 22.57 -7.22 -5.30
N GLY A 73 21.57 -7.29 -6.18
CA GLY A 73 21.39 -8.35 -7.17
C GLY A 73 20.55 -9.56 -6.73
N GLU A 74 20.05 -9.60 -5.49
CA GLU A 74 19.12 -10.62 -5.02
C GLU A 74 17.82 -10.61 -5.81
N HIS A 75 16.96 -11.60 -5.57
CA HIS A 75 15.64 -11.68 -6.18
C HIS A 75 14.60 -12.01 -5.11
N THR A 76 13.34 -11.64 -5.36
CA THR A 76 12.21 -12.12 -4.55
C THR A 76 11.83 -13.54 -5.00
N PRO A 77 11.92 -14.56 -4.13
CA PRO A 77 11.54 -15.92 -4.52
C PRO A 77 10.03 -16.02 -4.79
N TRP A 78 9.66 -17.01 -5.61
CA TRP A 78 8.26 -17.39 -5.84
C TRP A 78 8.02 -18.80 -5.29
N GLU A 79 7.10 -18.93 -4.35
CA GLU A 79 6.69 -20.22 -3.79
C GLU A 79 5.60 -20.82 -4.69
N ARG A 80 5.97 -21.82 -5.49
CA ARG A 80 5.07 -22.42 -6.49
C ARG A 80 3.92 -23.22 -5.88
N ASP A 81 4.15 -23.85 -4.74
CA ASP A 81 3.16 -24.70 -4.10
C ASP A 81 1.99 -23.89 -3.50
N THR A 82 2.27 -22.64 -3.10
CA THR A 82 1.31 -21.72 -2.48
C THR A 82 0.89 -20.58 -3.40
N GLY A 83 1.63 -20.33 -4.49
CA GLY A 83 1.36 -19.21 -5.40
C GLY A 83 1.68 -17.85 -4.77
N THR A 84 2.68 -17.78 -3.88
CA THR A 84 2.98 -16.56 -3.12
C THR A 84 4.43 -16.08 -3.31
N LEU A 85 4.66 -14.80 -2.99
CA LEU A 85 6.02 -14.28 -2.83
C LEU A 85 6.68 -14.90 -1.60
N GLY A 86 7.86 -15.48 -1.81
CA GLY A 86 8.65 -16.13 -0.77
C GLY A 86 9.58 -15.18 -0.02
N ARG A 87 10.26 -15.75 0.98
CA ARG A 87 11.22 -15.02 1.83
C ARG A 87 12.49 -14.66 1.06
N VAL A 88 12.83 -13.38 1.01
CA VAL A 88 14.10 -12.87 0.47
C VAL A 88 15.26 -13.37 1.32
N LYS A 89 16.33 -13.83 0.64
CA LYS A 89 17.57 -14.27 1.28
C LYS A 89 18.72 -13.42 0.73
N PRO A 90 19.34 -12.54 1.55
CA PRO A 90 20.54 -11.82 1.14
C PRO A 90 21.63 -12.78 0.65
N PHE A 91 22.37 -12.41 -0.40
CA PHE A 91 23.52 -13.20 -0.82
C PHE A 91 24.61 -13.23 0.25
N GLU A 92 24.76 -12.12 0.97
CA GLU A 92 25.56 -12.00 2.18
C GLU A 92 24.74 -11.27 3.25
N ASN A 93 24.66 -11.83 4.45
CA ASN A 93 23.96 -11.17 5.56
C ASN A 93 24.70 -9.90 5.99
N PHE A 94 23.96 -8.97 6.60
CA PHE A 94 24.54 -7.84 7.29
C PHE A 94 25.24 -8.30 8.57
N PHE A 95 26.50 -7.90 8.73
CA PHE A 95 27.24 -8.00 9.98
C PHE A 95 28.34 -6.94 10.01
N LEU A 96 28.78 -6.56 11.20
CA LEU A 96 29.90 -5.65 11.40
C LEU A 96 30.68 -6.12 12.63
N VAL A 97 31.88 -6.66 12.44
CA VAL A 97 32.68 -7.28 13.50
C VAL A 97 34.15 -6.90 13.42
N ASN A 98 34.83 -6.81 14.55
CA ASN A 98 36.28 -6.62 14.59
C ASN A 98 37.00 -7.89 14.12
N ARG A 99 38.02 -7.74 13.26
CA ARG A 99 38.83 -8.87 12.80
C ARG A 99 39.97 -9.14 13.77
N CYS A 100 40.36 -10.41 13.92
CA CYS A 100 41.48 -10.82 14.79
C CYS A 100 42.83 -10.20 14.40
N ARG A 101 43.00 -9.77 13.14
CA ARG A 101 44.23 -9.15 12.61
C ARG A 101 44.15 -7.61 12.51
N GLY A 102 43.17 -7.00 13.19
CA GLY A 102 42.88 -5.57 13.08
C GLY A 102 41.93 -5.25 11.91
N GLY A 103 41.21 -4.14 12.04
CA GLY A 103 40.18 -3.69 11.10
C GLY A 103 38.79 -4.29 11.35
N VAL A 104 37.81 -3.89 10.54
CA VAL A 104 36.40 -4.30 10.63
C VAL A 104 36.05 -5.18 9.43
N GLY A 105 35.43 -6.33 9.68
CA GLY A 105 34.78 -7.15 8.66
C GLY A 105 33.29 -6.87 8.65
N GLY A 106 32.67 -6.95 7.49
CA GLY A 106 31.24 -6.81 7.38
C GLY A 106 30.69 -7.29 6.06
N GLY A 107 29.41 -7.61 6.09
CA GLY A 107 28.56 -7.83 4.93
C GLY A 107 27.48 -6.76 4.89
N TRP A 108 26.99 -6.41 3.70
CA TRP A 108 26.06 -5.29 3.53
C TRP A 108 24.60 -5.67 3.68
N GLY A 109 24.25 -6.96 3.73
CA GLY A 109 22.86 -7.38 3.54
C GLY A 109 22.39 -7.13 2.10
N ALA A 110 21.09 -7.28 1.87
CA ALA A 110 20.48 -6.92 0.59
C ALA A 110 19.84 -5.52 0.65
N TRP A 111 20.07 -4.71 -0.37
CA TRP A 111 19.46 -3.40 -0.52
C TRP A 111 18.46 -3.42 -1.66
N GLN A 112 17.24 -3.01 -1.37
CA GLN A 112 16.15 -2.95 -2.34
C GLN A 112 15.51 -1.57 -2.31
N ILE A 113 15.32 -0.99 -3.49
CA ILE A 113 14.48 0.20 -3.66
C ILE A 113 13.13 -0.23 -4.21
N ALA A 114 12.07 0.49 -3.85
CA ALA A 114 10.74 0.24 -4.34
C ALA A 114 10.00 1.55 -4.60
N ALA A 115 9.13 1.54 -5.60
CA ALA A 115 8.16 2.57 -5.87
C ALA A 115 6.78 1.93 -6.04
N ARG A 116 5.74 2.55 -5.51
CA ARG A 116 4.36 2.09 -5.64
C ARG A 116 3.47 3.27 -5.98
N TYR A 117 2.56 3.05 -6.93
CA TYR A 117 1.44 3.94 -7.19
C TYR A 117 0.15 3.20 -6.86
N SER A 118 -0.74 3.88 -6.15
CA SER A 118 -2.04 3.36 -5.78
C SER A 118 -3.12 4.37 -6.14
N TYR A 119 -4.28 3.86 -6.55
CA TYR A 119 -5.45 4.65 -6.88
C TYR A 119 -6.70 3.94 -6.35
N ALA A 120 -7.64 4.69 -5.82
CA ALA A 120 -8.95 4.18 -5.44
C ALA A 120 -10.03 5.23 -5.64
N ASP A 121 -11.17 4.80 -6.16
CA ASP A 121 -12.37 5.60 -6.36
C ASP A 121 -13.55 4.92 -5.66
N PHE A 122 -14.09 5.62 -4.67
CA PHE A 122 -15.28 5.22 -3.93
C PHE A 122 -16.44 6.22 -4.11
N THR A 123 -16.41 7.04 -5.16
CA THR A 123 -17.42 8.05 -5.44
C THR A 123 -18.20 7.70 -6.71
N ASP A 124 -19.51 7.49 -6.57
CA ASP A 124 -20.41 7.25 -7.71
C ASP A 124 -21.85 7.67 -7.37
N ASP A 125 -22.58 8.18 -8.36
CA ASP A 125 -23.95 8.71 -8.27
C ASP A 125 -24.16 9.63 -7.04
N THR A 126 -24.89 9.15 -6.03
CA THR A 126 -25.24 9.88 -4.80
C THR A 126 -24.32 9.55 -3.62
N VAL A 127 -23.28 8.74 -3.84
CA VAL A 127 -22.32 8.29 -2.83
C VAL A 127 -20.97 8.94 -3.06
N PHE A 128 -20.51 9.74 -2.10
CA PHE A 128 -19.21 10.43 -2.12
C PHE A 128 -18.21 9.78 -1.15
N GLY A 129 -17.73 8.59 -1.49
CA GLY A 129 -16.83 7.82 -0.62
C GLY A 129 -15.38 8.29 -0.60
N GLY A 130 -15.00 9.16 -1.55
CA GLY A 130 -13.67 9.69 -1.71
C GLY A 130 -12.89 9.01 -2.84
N VAL A 131 -12.16 9.82 -3.59
CA VAL A 131 -11.20 9.41 -4.62
C VAL A 131 -9.82 9.74 -4.11
N GLY A 132 -8.85 8.84 -4.24
CA GLY A 132 -7.50 9.19 -3.84
C GLY A 132 -6.44 8.39 -4.56
N GLU A 133 -5.29 9.03 -4.65
CA GLU A 133 -4.07 8.47 -5.20
C GLU A 133 -2.91 8.66 -4.25
N SER A 134 -1.96 7.73 -4.30
CA SER A 134 -0.74 7.81 -3.51
C SER A 134 0.44 7.28 -4.28
N PHE A 135 1.58 7.94 -4.07
CA PHE A 135 2.88 7.47 -4.48
C PHE A 135 3.71 7.16 -3.23
N THR A 136 4.30 5.97 -3.21
CA THR A 136 5.22 5.54 -2.16
C THR A 136 6.59 5.30 -2.76
N ALA A 137 7.62 5.92 -2.19
CA ALA A 137 9.02 5.56 -2.39
C ALA A 137 9.54 4.84 -1.14
N GLY A 138 10.18 3.69 -1.33
CA GLY A 138 10.64 2.82 -0.26
C GLY A 138 12.07 2.34 -0.44
N VAL A 139 12.77 2.19 0.69
CA VAL A 139 14.06 1.50 0.77
C VAL A 139 13.93 0.37 1.80
N ASN A 140 14.20 -0.86 1.36
CA ASN A 140 14.27 -2.03 2.23
C ASN A 140 15.73 -2.47 2.36
N TRP A 141 16.20 -2.58 3.60
CA TRP A 141 17.50 -3.11 3.94
C TRP A 141 17.33 -4.44 4.67
N TRP A 142 17.66 -5.53 3.98
CA TRP A 142 17.52 -6.90 4.45
C TRP A 142 18.83 -7.32 5.12
N TRP A 143 18.83 -7.41 6.45
CA TRP A 143 20.01 -7.78 7.20
C TRP A 143 20.24 -9.28 7.16
N THR A 144 19.18 -10.05 7.32
CA THR A 144 19.21 -11.51 7.24
C THR A 144 17.91 -11.98 6.59
N PRO A 145 17.74 -13.29 6.33
CA PRO A 145 16.43 -13.82 5.96
C PRO A 145 15.34 -13.52 7.00
N TYR A 146 15.69 -13.19 8.24
CA TYR A 146 14.78 -13.03 9.38
C TYR A 146 14.70 -11.60 9.92
N SER A 147 15.49 -10.66 9.40
CA SER A 147 15.50 -9.29 9.89
C SER A 147 15.68 -8.27 8.78
N ARG A 148 14.91 -7.18 8.85
CA ARG A 148 14.98 -6.08 7.90
C ARG A 148 14.58 -4.75 8.50
N VAL A 149 15.15 -3.68 7.93
CA VAL A 149 14.76 -2.30 8.16
C VAL A 149 14.09 -1.76 6.90
N GLN A 150 13.02 -1.00 7.04
CA GLN A 150 12.31 -0.37 5.93
C GLN A 150 12.13 1.11 6.22
N PHE A 151 12.29 1.92 5.18
CA PHE A 151 11.98 3.34 5.19
C PHE A 151 11.05 3.64 4.02
N ASN A 152 9.94 4.33 4.28
CA ASN A 152 8.98 4.73 3.26
C ASN A 152 8.69 6.22 3.37
N TYR A 153 8.59 6.87 2.22
CA TYR A 153 7.98 8.16 2.03
C TYR A 153 6.72 7.98 1.18
N ILE A 154 5.58 8.44 1.68
CA ILE A 154 4.29 8.33 1.01
C ILE A 154 3.75 9.74 0.84
N THR A 155 3.44 10.10 -0.39
CA THR A 155 2.74 11.34 -0.72
C THR A 155 1.46 11.00 -1.47
N GLY A 156 0.40 11.77 -1.28
CA GLY A 156 -0.85 11.49 -1.95
C GLY A 156 -1.86 12.61 -1.82
N GLU A 157 -2.91 12.48 -2.62
CA GLU A 157 -4.03 13.41 -2.68
C GLU A 157 -5.34 12.66 -2.49
N ILE A 158 -6.31 13.30 -1.83
CA ILE A 158 -7.65 12.78 -1.63
C ILE A 158 -8.65 13.86 -1.97
N ASN A 159 -9.60 13.48 -2.81
CA ASN A 159 -10.66 14.30 -3.38
C ASN A 159 -12.03 13.73 -3.03
N GLN A 160 -13.04 14.59 -2.99
CA GLN A 160 -14.46 14.18 -2.96
C GLN A 160 -14.88 13.26 -1.79
N GLY A 161 -14.30 13.42 -0.60
CA GLY A 161 -14.77 12.73 0.61
C GLY A 161 -15.98 13.42 1.26
N LYS A 162 -16.92 12.65 1.85
CA LYS A 162 -18.02 13.20 2.67
C LYS A 162 -17.51 14.00 3.88
N ARG A 163 -18.25 15.08 4.19
CA ARG A 163 -18.01 16.05 5.29
C ARG A 163 -18.01 15.39 6.67
N ALA A 164 -17.13 15.87 7.56
CA ALA A 164 -17.16 15.59 9.00
C ALA A 164 -18.36 16.22 9.76
N THR A 165 -19.24 16.97 9.10
CA THR A 165 -20.43 17.58 9.75
C THR A 165 -21.50 16.57 10.14
N ASP A 166 -21.38 15.30 9.70
CA ASP A 166 -22.34 14.24 10.00
C ASP A 166 -21.92 13.38 11.23
N LEU A 167 -20.76 13.67 11.83
CA LEU A 167 -20.25 12.98 13.03
C LEU A 167 -19.71 14.02 14.01
N GLY A 168 -20.53 14.40 15.00
CA GLY A 168 -20.27 15.53 15.92
C GLY A 168 -19.03 15.42 16.81
N ASN A 169 -17.82 15.62 16.27
CA ASN A 169 -16.58 15.72 17.04
C ASN A 169 -15.53 16.65 16.35
N PRO A 170 -14.76 17.50 17.07
CA PRO A 170 -13.86 18.52 16.48
C PRO A 170 -12.37 18.13 16.48
N PRO A 171 -11.44 18.97 15.98
CA PRO A 171 -11.34 19.56 14.65
C PRO A 171 -10.22 18.86 13.85
N VAL A 172 -10.54 18.30 12.69
CA VAL A 172 -9.54 17.93 11.67
C VAL A 172 -9.77 18.85 10.49
N THR A 173 -8.69 19.39 9.94
CA THR A 173 -8.68 20.30 8.78
C THR A 173 -9.68 19.80 7.73
N VAL A 174 -10.77 20.55 7.60
CA VAL A 174 -11.95 20.18 6.86
C VAL A 174 -11.65 20.33 5.37
N ILE A 175 -11.65 19.21 4.65
CA ILE A 175 -11.73 19.24 3.19
C ILE A 175 -13.23 19.33 2.87
N PRO A 176 -13.72 20.41 2.22
CA PRO A 176 -15.13 20.53 1.83
C PRO A 176 -15.62 19.34 1.00
N ALA A 177 -16.94 19.13 0.89
CA ALA A 177 -17.46 18.24 -0.16
C ALA A 177 -17.02 18.80 -1.53
N GLY A 178 -16.23 18.03 -2.28
CA GLY A 178 -15.54 18.52 -3.48
C GLY A 178 -14.20 19.24 -3.22
N GLY A 179 -13.69 19.20 -1.99
CA GLY A 179 -12.35 19.66 -1.66
C GLY A 179 -11.29 18.58 -1.93
N SER A 180 -10.06 19.05 -2.05
CA SER A 180 -8.85 18.22 -2.14
C SER A 180 -7.98 18.38 -0.89
N GLY A 181 -7.21 17.35 -0.56
CA GLY A 181 -6.17 17.42 0.48
C GLY A 181 -4.97 16.59 0.11
N HIS A 182 -3.79 17.18 0.25
CA HIS A 182 -2.51 16.50 0.11
C HIS A 182 -1.99 16.05 1.46
N TYR A 183 -1.20 14.98 1.47
CA TYR A 183 -0.52 14.51 2.66
C TYR A 183 0.86 13.94 2.33
N ASP A 184 1.77 14.07 3.29
CA ASP A 184 3.12 13.52 3.26
C ASP A 184 3.36 12.71 4.54
N ILE A 185 3.89 11.50 4.39
CA ILE A 185 4.10 10.57 5.50
C ILE A 185 5.48 9.94 5.37
N PHE A 186 6.23 9.98 6.46
CA PHE A 186 7.50 9.28 6.62
C PHE A 186 7.31 8.13 7.61
N GLY A 187 7.77 6.95 7.24
CA GLY A 187 7.67 5.75 8.07
C GLY A 187 8.96 4.97 8.09
N ALA A 188 9.37 4.52 9.27
CA ALA A 188 10.43 3.55 9.43
C ALA A 188 9.88 2.31 10.14
N ARG A 189 10.39 1.13 9.78
CA ARG A 189 10.01 -0.13 10.43
C ARG A 189 11.20 -1.05 10.54
N PHE A 190 11.42 -1.57 11.74
CA PHE A 190 12.29 -2.72 11.96
C PHE A 190 11.43 -3.97 12.15
N MET A 191 11.79 -5.06 11.47
CA MET A 191 11.11 -6.36 11.58
C MET A 191 12.12 -7.44 11.96
N VAL A 192 11.69 -8.34 12.84
CA VAL A 192 12.41 -9.56 13.23
C VAL A 192 11.40 -10.70 13.26
N ASP A 193 11.71 -11.78 12.56
CA ASP A 193 10.96 -13.04 12.55
C ASP A 193 11.79 -14.12 13.27
N PHE A 194 11.13 -15.13 13.85
CA PHE A 194 11.76 -16.26 14.55
C PHE A 194 11.13 -17.60 14.15
#